data_AF-A0AA35X0W5-F1
#
_entry.id   AF-A0AA35X0W5-F1
#
_cell.length_a   1.000
_cell.length_b   1.000
_cell.length_c   1.000
_cell.angle_alpha   90.00
_cell.angle_beta   90.00
_cell.angle_gamma   90.00
#
_symmetry.space_group_name_H-M   'P 1'
#
loop_
_entity.id
_entity.type
_entity.pdbx_description
1 polymer ?
#
loop_
_entity_poly.entity_id
_entity_poly.type
_entity_poly.pdbx_seq_one_letter_code
_entity_poly.pdbx_strand_id
1 'polypeptide(L)'
;MSFKDGIPLLKTLDDEEDGSDDDFSVELASASRHKWGRKHLLFGLGLGLVVFVVVALIVAVAVPVALLQGGGGGSKAGGGSTDASETSSISPSVTVSSFSISPTPSPSPNDLNSYKPTSDDRQYDFLVLSNSLRVVLISDPKSNVSAASMEVAAGSFSDPPDAEGLAHFCEHMLFLGTEKYPNEHEYSNYLTAHGGGDNAFTSTQETNYYFTVDSKYLEESLDLFAQFFISPLFKNSSVADEVHAVNAEHEKNLQSDPWKLWQLLKHVSNPQHPFHQFSTGTLSTLNNSNLLDLLKTYYSSSYSANTMQLVVYGKDPLPTLTSWVDTSFSSVPNRHISPQTFAATPFPQEYSQKMVFYYPVADTNSLSLYWQTAPLDPYYRNDVVEFLSRYLGYEGEGSILQYLKSESLAVSLSAGLEVSADSFSLFLVGIELTEKGLGRVPDIVKTVFQFISLLSSRSEYSDEVTVG
;
A
#
# COMPACT_ATOMS: atom_id res chain seq x y z
N MET A 1 -20.78 11.75 20.12
CA MET A 1 -20.56 10.34 20.52
C MET A 1 -19.73 10.31 21.80
N SER A 2 -20.32 9.87 22.91
CA SER A 2 -19.61 9.52 24.15
C SER A 2 -19.72 8.01 24.30
N PHE A 3 -18.60 7.31 24.46
CA PHE A 3 -18.49 5.86 24.70
C PHE A 3 -19.03 5.45 26.09
N LYS A 4 -20.27 5.81 26.41
CA LYS A 4 -20.97 5.35 27.63
C LYS A 4 -22.04 4.31 27.35
N ASP A 5 -22.53 4.25 26.12
CA ASP A 5 -23.56 3.28 25.74
C ASP A 5 -22.86 2.14 25.03
N GLY A 6 -22.53 1.11 25.82
CA GLY A 6 -21.74 -0.04 25.42
C GLY A 6 -22.21 -0.71 24.14
N ILE A 7 -21.26 -1.28 23.41
CA ILE A 7 -21.54 -2.22 22.31
C ILE A 7 -22.23 -3.44 22.95
N PRO A 8 -23.39 -3.90 22.45
CA PRO A 8 -23.98 -5.17 22.84
C PRO A 8 -22.93 -6.25 22.63
N LEU A 9 -22.55 -6.87 23.73
CA LEU A 9 -21.61 -7.98 23.78
C LEU A 9 -22.01 -9.04 22.73
N LEU A 10 -21.01 -9.57 22.02
CA LEU A 10 -21.09 -10.90 21.40
C LEU A 10 -21.39 -11.89 22.53
N LYS A 11 -22.67 -12.08 22.87
CA LYS A 11 -23.09 -13.16 23.75
C LYS A 11 -23.00 -14.45 22.95
N THR A 12 -22.34 -15.43 23.55
CA THR A 12 -22.32 -16.83 23.14
C THR A 12 -23.74 -17.28 22.80
N LEU A 13 -23.96 -17.59 21.52
CA LEU A 13 -25.09 -18.41 21.11
C LEU A 13 -24.58 -19.84 21.13
N ASP A 14 -24.91 -20.55 22.21
CA ASP A 14 -24.70 -21.99 22.35
C ASP A 14 -25.60 -22.73 21.35
N ASP A 15 -24.97 -23.68 20.67
CA ASP A 15 -25.45 -24.90 20.00
C ASP A 15 -26.96 -25.10 19.78
N GLU A 16 -27.39 -25.00 18.53
CA GLU A 16 -28.31 -26.00 17.96
C GLU A 16 -27.58 -26.70 16.79
N GLU A 17 -27.22 -27.97 17.03
CA GLU A 17 -26.87 -28.92 15.98
C GLU A 17 -28.08 -29.10 15.06
N ASP A 18 -27.95 -28.74 13.78
CA ASP A 18 -28.71 -29.42 12.75
C ASP A 18 -27.78 -29.75 11.58
N GLY A 19 -27.70 -31.04 11.28
CA GLY A 19 -26.75 -31.61 10.36
C GLY A 19 -27.21 -31.50 8.92
N SER A 20 -26.32 -31.05 8.06
CA SER A 20 -26.32 -31.43 6.64
C SER A 20 -24.91 -31.29 6.09
N ASP A 21 -24.26 -32.44 5.88
CA ASP A 21 -23.02 -32.58 5.12
C ASP A 21 -23.28 -32.16 3.67
N ASP A 22 -22.61 -31.10 3.20
CA ASP A 22 -22.42 -30.87 1.77
C ASP A 22 -20.92 -30.90 1.46
N ASP A 23 -20.61 -31.78 0.51
CA ASP A 23 -19.31 -32.31 0.10
C ASP A 23 -18.45 -31.23 -0.59
N PHE A 24 -17.31 -30.85 0.01
CA PHE A 24 -16.29 -30.03 -0.66
C PHE A 24 -15.18 -30.93 -1.21
N SER A 25 -15.08 -30.98 -2.53
CA SER A 25 -14.02 -31.69 -3.24
C SER A 25 -12.65 -31.02 -3.01
N VAL A 26 -11.73 -31.79 -2.43
CA VAL A 26 -10.34 -31.41 -2.14
C VAL A 26 -9.44 -31.91 -3.26
N GLU A 27 -8.67 -31.01 -3.89
CA GLU A 27 -7.57 -31.39 -4.78
C GLU A 27 -6.23 -31.20 -4.04
N LEU A 28 -5.64 -32.32 -3.58
CA LEU A 28 -4.35 -32.36 -2.88
C LEU A 28 -3.22 -32.63 -3.88
N ALA A 29 -2.32 -31.66 -4.07
CA ALA A 29 -1.04 -31.90 -4.72
C ALA A 29 0.02 -32.31 -3.67
N SER A 30 0.52 -33.54 -3.75
CA SER A 30 1.56 -34.06 -2.86
C SER A 30 2.95 -33.58 -3.29
N ALA A 31 3.75 -33.04 -2.37
CA ALA A 31 5.20 -32.91 -2.53
C ALA A 31 5.91 -33.41 -1.25
N SER A 32 6.94 -34.23 -1.45
CA SER A 32 7.65 -34.98 -0.42
C SER A 32 8.60 -34.09 0.41
N ARG A 33 8.54 -34.23 1.73
CA ARG A 33 9.44 -33.55 2.68
C ARG A 33 10.79 -34.28 2.76
N HIS A 34 11.89 -33.59 2.41
CA HIS A 34 13.23 -33.97 2.86
C HIS A 34 13.63 -33.13 4.08
N LYS A 35 13.96 -33.81 5.19
CA LYS A 35 14.46 -33.20 6.44
C LYS A 35 15.93 -32.76 6.26
N TRP A 36 16.25 -31.51 6.59
CA TRP A 36 17.61 -31.08 6.91
C TRP A 36 17.67 -30.44 8.30
N GLY A 37 18.76 -30.74 9.01
CA GLY A 37 18.93 -30.50 10.44
C GLY A 37 19.34 -29.08 10.81
N ARG A 38 18.91 -28.70 12.02
CA ARG A 38 19.23 -27.46 12.74
C ARG A 38 20.74 -27.17 12.84
N LYS A 39 21.14 -25.94 12.54
CA LYS A 39 22.14 -25.17 13.31
C LYS A 39 21.75 -23.69 13.36
N HIS A 40 21.97 -23.09 14.52
CA HIS A 40 21.62 -21.73 14.93
C HIS A 40 22.19 -20.63 14.04
N LEU A 41 21.40 -19.57 13.78
CA LEU A 41 21.88 -18.19 13.78
C LEU A 41 20.73 -17.24 14.16
N LEU A 42 20.95 -16.48 15.23
CA LEU A 42 20.09 -15.40 15.73
C LEU A 42 20.37 -14.10 14.96
N PHE A 43 19.38 -13.21 14.98
CA PHE A 43 19.33 -11.79 14.55
C PHE A 43 19.04 -11.50 13.07
N GLY A 44 17.90 -10.82 12.85
CA GLY A 44 17.58 -10.15 11.60
C GLY A 44 16.10 -10.19 11.19
N LEU A 45 15.14 -9.92 12.10
CA LEU A 45 13.73 -9.72 11.74
C LEU A 45 13.36 -8.25 11.93
N GLY A 46 12.84 -7.63 10.87
CA GLY A 46 12.19 -6.32 10.93
C GLY A 46 12.77 -5.29 9.98
N LEU A 47 12.51 -5.42 8.67
CA LEU A 47 12.67 -4.28 7.74
C LEU A 47 11.73 -4.30 6.53
N GLY A 48 11.02 -5.40 6.25
CA GLY A 48 10.21 -5.54 5.02
C GLY A 48 8.84 -4.84 5.01
N LEU A 49 8.23 -4.60 6.17
CA LEU A 49 6.90 -3.95 6.27
C LEU A 49 6.98 -2.47 6.67
N VAL A 50 8.18 -2.00 7.02
CA VAL A 50 8.41 -0.69 7.65
C VAL A 50 8.57 0.42 6.60
N VAL A 51 8.91 0.09 5.34
CA VAL A 51 9.14 1.10 4.29
C VAL A 51 7.85 1.80 3.87
N PHE A 52 6.71 1.10 3.84
CA PHE A 52 5.42 1.71 3.48
C PHE A 52 4.79 2.55 4.59
N VAL A 53 5.13 2.29 5.86
CA VAL A 53 4.50 2.94 7.02
C VAL A 53 5.37 4.07 7.60
N VAL A 54 6.70 4.05 7.41
CA VAL A 54 7.60 5.06 8.00
C VAL A 54 7.56 6.42 7.30
N VAL A 55 7.21 6.49 6.01
CA VAL A 55 7.06 7.78 5.32
C VAL A 55 5.86 8.58 5.88
N ALA A 56 4.82 7.90 6.36
CA ALA A 56 3.63 8.55 6.95
C ALA A 56 3.79 8.96 8.43
N LEU A 57 4.71 8.34 9.18
CA LEU A 57 4.80 8.47 10.65
C LEU A 57 5.75 9.57 11.17
N ILE A 58 6.48 10.27 10.29
CA ILE A 58 7.39 11.36 10.71
C ILE A 58 6.64 12.66 11.08
N VAL A 59 5.31 12.78 10.86
CA VAL A 59 4.61 14.08 10.98
C VAL A 59 3.65 14.25 12.17
N ALA A 60 3.30 13.22 12.96
CA ALA A 60 2.24 13.38 13.96
C ALA A 60 2.56 12.83 15.36
N VAL A 61 3.16 13.66 16.23
CA VAL A 61 3.07 13.47 17.70
C VAL A 61 2.88 14.81 18.40
N ALA A 62 1.67 15.03 18.96
CA ALA A 62 1.42 15.46 20.35
C ALA A 62 0.03 16.11 20.51
N VAL A 63 -0.85 15.52 21.31
CA VAL A 63 -2.00 16.20 21.94
C VAL A 63 -2.04 15.80 23.42
N PRO A 64 -2.27 16.74 24.35
CA PRO A 64 -2.78 16.41 25.67
C PRO A 64 -4.26 16.83 25.85
N VAL A 65 -4.99 15.91 26.48
CA VAL A 65 -6.41 15.93 26.87
C VAL A 65 -6.66 16.84 28.08
N ALA A 66 -7.82 17.51 28.12
CA ALA A 66 -8.39 18.07 29.36
C ALA A 66 -9.91 17.82 29.47
N LEU A 67 -10.29 17.35 30.66
CA LEU A 67 -11.62 16.97 31.15
C LEU A 67 -12.55 18.18 31.39
N LEU A 68 -13.87 17.96 31.40
CA LEU A 68 -14.79 18.56 32.40
C LEU A 68 -16.14 17.84 32.51
N GLN A 69 -16.70 17.91 33.72
CA GLN A 69 -17.80 17.14 34.30
C GLN A 69 -19.17 17.85 34.19
N GLY A 70 -20.26 17.09 34.33
CA GLY A 70 -21.32 17.47 35.30
C GLY A 70 -22.79 17.55 34.82
N GLY A 71 -23.66 16.78 35.50
CA GLY A 71 -25.10 17.04 35.73
C GLY A 71 -26.07 16.59 34.61
N GLY A 72 -27.21 15.92 34.84
CA GLY A 72 -27.97 15.59 36.06
C GLY A 72 -29.48 15.78 35.79
N GLY A 73 -30.28 14.72 35.96
CA GLY A 73 -31.77 14.73 35.94
C GLY A 73 -32.38 14.18 34.64
N GLY A 74 -33.37 13.29 34.60
CA GLY A 74 -34.24 12.73 35.64
C GLY A 74 -35.70 12.78 35.19
N SER A 75 -36.28 11.64 34.76
CA SER A 75 -37.67 11.19 34.98
C SER A 75 -38.35 10.52 33.76
N LYS A 76 -38.77 9.26 33.98
CA LYS A 76 -40.11 8.62 33.79
C LYS A 76 -40.94 8.95 32.53
N ALA A 77 -41.81 8.09 32.01
CA ALA A 77 -42.13 6.65 32.03
C ALA A 77 -43.50 6.55 31.34
N GLY A 78 -43.77 5.49 30.58
CA GLY A 78 -45.08 5.15 30.02
C GLY A 78 -44.91 4.49 28.65
N GLY A 79 -45.21 3.21 28.40
CA GLY A 79 -46.18 2.33 29.03
C GLY A 79 -47.35 2.16 28.06
N GLY A 80 -47.29 1.16 27.19
CA GLY A 80 -48.35 0.83 26.24
C GLY A 80 -48.04 -0.41 25.42
N SER A 81 -48.47 -1.57 25.93
CA SER A 81 -48.49 -2.85 25.23
C SER A 81 -49.63 -2.93 24.22
N THR A 82 -49.42 -3.60 23.09
CA THR A 82 -50.40 -4.55 22.53
C THR A 82 -49.69 -5.51 21.58
N ASP A 83 -49.86 -6.80 21.86
CA ASP A 83 -49.56 -7.95 21.00
C ASP A 83 -50.30 -7.87 19.66
N ALA A 84 -49.66 -8.33 18.59
CA ALA A 84 -50.29 -9.10 17.53
C ALA A 84 -49.22 -9.91 16.78
N SER A 85 -49.37 -11.22 16.85
CA SER A 85 -48.63 -12.25 16.13
C SER A 85 -48.95 -12.22 14.63
N GLU A 86 -47.94 -12.08 13.78
CA GLU A 86 -47.99 -12.56 12.39
C GLU A 86 -46.64 -13.16 12.00
N THR A 87 -46.66 -14.47 11.77
CA THR A 87 -45.57 -15.24 11.16
C THR A 87 -45.40 -14.82 9.70
N SER A 88 -44.31 -14.12 9.38
CA SER A 88 -43.87 -13.90 8.01
C SER A 88 -42.40 -14.31 7.89
N SER A 89 -42.12 -15.12 6.88
CA SER A 89 -40.78 -15.56 6.49
C SER A 89 -39.99 -14.34 6.00
N ILE A 90 -39.04 -13.86 6.81
CA ILE A 90 -38.17 -12.75 6.45
C ILE A 90 -36.88 -13.33 5.83
N SER A 91 -36.77 -13.27 4.51
CA SER A 91 -35.46 -13.19 3.86
C SER A 91 -34.92 -11.78 4.10
N PRO A 92 -33.73 -11.57 4.70
CA PRO A 92 -33.19 -10.23 4.88
C PRO A 92 -32.66 -9.74 3.54
N SER A 93 -33.53 -9.11 2.76
CA SER A 93 -33.12 -8.24 1.67
C SER A 93 -32.54 -6.98 2.29
N VAL A 94 -31.23 -6.99 2.59
CA VAL A 94 -30.52 -5.76 2.99
C VAL A 94 -30.58 -4.81 1.82
N THR A 95 -31.48 -3.83 1.91
CA THR A 95 -31.59 -2.75 0.93
C THR A 95 -30.48 -1.78 1.26
N VAL A 96 -29.31 -1.96 0.65
CA VAL A 96 -28.23 -0.98 0.79
C VAL A 96 -28.68 0.28 0.05
N SER A 97 -29.14 1.29 0.79
CA SER A 97 -29.31 2.63 0.24
C SER A 97 -28.00 3.07 -0.40
N SER A 98 -28.02 3.29 -1.72
CA SER A 98 -26.85 3.74 -2.46
C SER A 98 -26.51 5.18 -2.04
N PHE A 99 -25.63 5.34 -1.06
CA PHE A 99 -25.02 6.63 -0.79
C PHE A 99 -24.03 6.94 -1.92
N SER A 100 -24.33 7.97 -2.70
CA SER A 100 -23.41 8.47 -3.71
C SER A 100 -22.37 9.37 -3.04
N ILE A 101 -21.20 8.81 -2.75
CA ILE A 101 -20.04 9.61 -2.36
C ILE A 101 -19.36 10.06 -3.65
N SER A 102 -19.08 11.36 -3.78
CA SER A 102 -18.32 11.89 -4.91
C SER A 102 -16.82 11.86 -4.61
N PRO A 103 -15.96 11.63 -5.62
CA PRO A 103 -14.52 11.76 -5.46
C PRO A 103 -14.15 13.14 -4.91
N THR A 104 -13.12 13.15 -4.07
CA THR A 104 -12.55 14.37 -3.53
C THR A 104 -11.82 15.14 -4.63
N PRO A 105 -12.08 16.44 -4.82
CA PRO A 105 -11.27 17.25 -5.72
C PRO A 105 -9.84 17.35 -5.18
N SER A 106 -8.85 17.15 -6.06
CA SER A 106 -7.44 17.38 -5.72
C SER A 106 -7.25 18.83 -5.22
N PRO A 107 -6.47 19.04 -4.14
CA PRO A 107 -6.20 20.39 -3.66
C PRO A 107 -5.54 21.23 -4.75
N SER A 108 -5.88 22.52 -4.79
CA SER A 108 -5.22 23.45 -5.69
C SER A 108 -3.73 23.51 -5.35
N PRO A 109 -2.82 23.36 -6.32
CA PRO A 109 -1.41 23.32 -5.99
C PRO A 109 -0.85 24.62 -5.38
N ASN A 110 -1.53 25.76 -5.59
CA ASN A 110 -1.14 27.05 -5.01
C ASN A 110 -1.45 27.18 -3.51
N ASP A 111 -2.01 26.15 -2.89
CA ASP A 111 -2.55 26.19 -1.54
C ASP A 111 -1.79 25.27 -0.56
N LEU A 112 -0.65 24.68 -0.97
CA LEU A 112 0.11 23.74 -0.12
C LEU A 112 0.44 24.28 1.28
N ASN A 113 0.76 25.57 1.38
CA ASN A 113 1.08 26.21 2.66
C ASN A 113 -0.13 26.34 3.60
N SER A 114 -1.38 26.18 3.14
CA SER A 114 -2.56 26.21 4.02
C SER A 114 -2.90 24.83 4.60
N TYR A 115 -2.41 23.75 3.98
CA TYR A 115 -2.65 22.37 4.44
C TYR A 115 -1.62 21.86 5.45
N LYS A 116 -0.54 22.62 5.70
CA LYS A 116 0.49 22.20 6.66
C LYS A 116 0.06 22.44 8.12
N PRO A 117 0.55 21.64 9.08
CA PRO A 117 0.36 21.92 10.50
C PRO A 117 0.88 23.31 10.89
N THR A 118 0.24 23.97 11.86
CA THR A 118 0.66 25.30 12.34
C THR A 118 2.06 25.32 12.96
N SER A 119 2.55 24.17 13.42
CA SER A 119 3.90 23.98 13.95
C SER A 119 4.97 23.81 12.88
N ASP A 120 4.59 23.65 11.61
CA ASP A 120 5.51 23.46 10.50
C ASP A 120 5.96 24.81 9.93
N ASP A 121 7.22 25.17 10.16
CA ASP A 121 7.82 26.44 9.74
C ASP A 121 8.50 26.39 8.36
N ARG A 122 8.54 25.21 7.71
CA ARG A 122 9.07 25.04 6.36
C ARG A 122 8.21 25.78 5.33
N GLN A 123 8.83 26.19 4.24
CA GLN A 123 8.14 26.86 3.13
C GLN A 123 7.94 25.87 1.99
N TYR A 124 6.74 25.86 1.42
CA TYR A 124 6.38 24.97 0.33
C TYR A 124 6.08 25.78 -0.92
N ASP A 125 6.42 25.23 -2.08
CA ASP A 125 5.91 25.73 -3.36
C ASP A 125 5.55 24.57 -4.27
N PHE A 126 4.60 24.80 -5.16
CA PHE A 126 4.29 23.88 -6.24
C PHE A 126 4.43 24.60 -7.57
N LEU A 127 5.09 23.95 -8.51
CA LEU A 127 5.21 24.45 -9.86
C LEU A 127 5.09 23.33 -10.88
N VAL A 128 4.70 23.71 -12.09
CA VAL A 128 4.71 22.84 -13.25
C VAL A 128 5.72 23.42 -14.23
N LEU A 129 6.77 22.66 -14.55
CA LEU A 129 7.78 23.08 -15.51
C LEU A 129 7.20 23.16 -16.93
N SER A 130 7.93 23.80 -17.84
CA SER A 130 7.53 23.94 -19.25
C SER A 130 7.30 22.60 -19.96
N ASN A 131 7.97 21.53 -19.52
CA ASN A 131 7.78 20.15 -19.99
C ASN A 131 6.66 19.39 -19.27
N SER A 132 5.80 20.07 -18.49
CA SER A 132 4.70 19.46 -17.71
C SER A 132 5.11 18.60 -16.50
N LEU A 133 6.40 18.59 -16.13
CA LEU A 133 6.83 17.97 -14.86
C LEU A 133 6.23 18.73 -13.68
N ARG A 134 5.55 18.01 -12.79
CA ARG A 134 4.99 18.56 -11.54
C ARG A 134 6.05 18.50 -10.45
N VAL A 135 6.24 19.60 -9.73
CA VAL A 135 7.30 19.73 -8.74
C VAL A 135 6.74 20.30 -7.43
N VAL A 136 7.09 19.68 -6.31
CA VAL A 136 6.94 20.24 -4.96
C VAL A 136 8.32 20.63 -4.44
N LEU A 137 8.46 21.89 -4.02
CA LEU A 137 9.66 22.41 -3.39
C LEU A 137 9.43 22.58 -1.90
N ILE A 138 10.40 22.18 -1.08
CA ILE A 138 10.37 22.31 0.37
C ILE A 138 11.65 22.98 0.84
N SER A 139 11.52 24.21 1.33
CA SER A 139 12.63 24.99 1.89
C SER A 139 12.62 24.89 3.42
N ASP A 140 13.69 24.33 3.98
CA ASP A 140 13.94 24.20 5.41
C ASP A 140 15.33 24.76 5.77
N PRO A 141 15.44 26.07 6.06
CA PRO A 141 16.72 26.74 6.33
C PRO A 141 17.52 26.16 7.51
N LYS A 142 16.92 25.29 8.33
CA LYS A 142 17.58 24.65 9.48
C LYS A 142 18.24 23.31 9.12
N SER A 143 17.96 22.78 7.92
CA SER A 143 18.48 21.47 7.52
C SER A 143 19.95 21.52 7.11
N ASN A 144 20.67 20.45 7.46
CA ASN A 144 22.01 20.15 6.95
C ASN A 144 22.01 19.02 5.91
N VAL A 145 20.85 18.41 5.67
CA VAL A 145 20.63 17.36 4.67
C VAL A 145 19.59 17.84 3.68
N SER A 146 19.87 17.68 2.40
CA SER A 146 18.91 17.87 1.33
C SER A 146 18.53 16.53 0.72
N ALA A 147 17.39 16.49 0.03
CA ALA A 147 16.87 15.28 -0.59
C ALA A 147 16.09 15.62 -1.86
N ALA A 148 15.99 14.66 -2.76
CA ALA A 148 15.00 14.70 -3.82
C ALA A 148 14.42 13.31 -4.06
N SER A 149 13.19 13.27 -4.56
CA SER A 149 12.50 12.05 -4.99
C SER A 149 11.77 12.31 -6.30
N MET A 150 11.98 11.45 -7.27
CA MET A 150 11.25 11.43 -8.54
C MET A 150 10.39 10.16 -8.59
N GLU A 151 9.09 10.35 -8.75
CA GLU A 151 8.15 9.28 -9.05
C GLU A 151 7.77 9.29 -10.51
N VAL A 152 7.78 8.12 -11.12
CA VAL A 152 7.29 7.87 -12.48
C VAL A 152 6.03 7.03 -12.35
N ALA A 153 4.91 7.49 -12.91
CA ALA A 153 3.65 6.73 -12.93
C ALA A 153 3.70 5.56 -13.96
N ALA A 154 4.68 4.68 -13.78
CA ALA A 154 4.85 3.41 -14.47
C ALA A 154 5.56 2.42 -13.53
N GLY A 155 5.05 1.21 -13.46
CA GLY A 155 5.61 0.14 -12.62
C GLY A 155 5.46 -1.22 -13.31
N SER A 156 5.44 -2.29 -12.53
CA SER A 156 5.42 -3.67 -13.05
C SER A 156 4.14 -4.04 -13.80
N PHE A 157 3.02 -3.32 -13.63
CA PHE A 157 1.81 -3.56 -14.44
C PHE A 157 2.00 -3.23 -15.92
N SER A 158 3.03 -2.47 -16.23
CA SER A 158 3.42 -2.11 -17.58
C SER A 158 4.49 -3.06 -18.15
N ASP A 159 4.86 -4.11 -17.42
CA ASP A 159 5.81 -5.12 -17.92
C ASP A 159 5.20 -5.85 -19.13
N PRO A 160 6.00 -6.05 -20.20
CA PRO A 160 5.54 -6.86 -21.31
C PRO A 160 5.51 -8.35 -20.88
N PRO A 161 4.57 -9.16 -21.38
CA PRO A 161 4.43 -10.56 -20.97
C PRO A 161 5.67 -11.44 -21.22
N ASP A 162 6.56 -11.02 -22.13
CA ASP A 162 7.81 -11.70 -22.48
C ASP A 162 9.04 -11.15 -21.73
N ALA A 163 8.86 -10.22 -20.78
CA ALA A 163 9.88 -9.76 -19.85
C ALA A 163 9.27 -9.30 -18.50
N GLU A 164 8.70 -10.25 -17.75
CA GLU A 164 8.25 -10.00 -16.37
C GLU A 164 9.41 -9.55 -15.46
N GLY A 165 9.27 -8.39 -14.82
CA GLY A 165 10.31 -7.70 -14.07
C GLY A 165 11.06 -6.61 -14.87
N LEU A 166 10.61 -6.24 -16.07
CA LEU A 166 11.29 -5.24 -16.90
C LEU A 166 11.30 -3.85 -16.28
N ALA A 167 10.22 -3.43 -15.60
CA ALA A 167 10.16 -2.17 -14.88
C ALA A 167 11.23 -2.09 -13.78
N HIS A 168 11.33 -3.16 -12.98
CA HIS A 168 12.35 -3.29 -11.94
C HIS A 168 13.76 -3.36 -12.52
N PHE A 169 13.95 -4.09 -13.62
CA PHE A 169 15.22 -4.08 -14.34
C PHE A 169 15.57 -2.69 -14.89
N CYS A 170 14.58 -1.94 -15.39
CA CYS A 170 14.78 -0.57 -15.83
C CYS A 170 15.25 0.33 -14.70
N GLU A 171 14.68 0.18 -13.51
CA GLU A 171 15.10 0.89 -12.30
C GLU A 171 16.59 0.72 -12.03
N HIS A 172 17.05 -0.52 -11.96
CA HIS A 172 18.47 -0.84 -11.75
C HIS A 172 19.36 -0.20 -12.83
N MET A 173 18.95 -0.31 -14.09
CA MET A 173 19.75 0.15 -15.22
C MET A 173 19.91 1.68 -15.30
N LEU A 174 19.05 2.48 -14.65
CA LEU A 174 19.22 3.95 -14.62
C LEU A 174 20.41 4.39 -13.76
N PHE A 175 20.86 3.58 -12.80
CA PHE A 175 22.04 3.88 -11.97
C PHE A 175 23.37 3.62 -12.69
N LEU A 176 23.35 2.97 -13.87
CA LEU A 176 24.53 2.45 -14.56
C LEU A 176 25.10 3.41 -15.63
N GLY A 177 24.87 4.71 -15.42
CA GLY A 177 25.47 5.79 -16.20
C GLY A 177 24.56 6.39 -17.26
N THR A 178 24.86 7.65 -17.56
CA THR A 178 24.08 8.52 -18.47
C THR A 178 25.00 9.18 -19.48
N GLU A 179 24.47 9.80 -20.53
CA GLU A 179 25.32 10.44 -21.55
C GLU A 179 26.26 11.51 -20.96
N LYS A 180 25.77 12.31 -20.00
CA LYS A 180 26.56 13.35 -19.34
C LYS A 180 27.51 12.80 -18.28
N TYR A 181 27.13 11.71 -17.60
CA TYR A 181 27.93 11.04 -16.56
C TYR A 181 28.06 9.55 -16.89
N PRO A 182 28.98 9.19 -17.80
CA PRO A 182 29.01 7.87 -18.40
C PRO A 182 29.64 6.79 -17.49
N ASN A 183 30.29 7.15 -16.39
CA ASN A 183 30.90 6.14 -15.53
C ASN A 183 29.82 5.42 -14.74
N GLU A 184 29.91 4.08 -14.71
CA GLU A 184 29.05 3.27 -13.84
C GLU A 184 29.30 3.66 -12.38
N HIS A 185 28.22 3.80 -11.61
CA HIS A 185 28.24 4.20 -10.21
C HIS A 185 28.74 5.62 -9.92
N GLU A 186 28.91 6.50 -10.92
CA GLU A 186 29.29 7.90 -10.69
C GLU A 186 28.34 8.61 -9.73
N TYR A 187 27.04 8.40 -9.94
CA TYR A 187 25.96 8.92 -9.10
C TYR A 187 26.06 8.47 -7.63
N SER A 188 26.03 7.16 -7.38
CA SER A 188 26.05 6.62 -6.02
C SER A 188 27.38 6.91 -5.30
N ASN A 189 28.50 6.91 -6.02
CA ASN A 189 29.81 7.30 -5.47
C ASN A 189 29.84 8.79 -5.11
N TYR A 190 29.28 9.65 -5.95
CA TYR A 190 29.19 11.08 -5.68
C TYR A 190 28.37 11.33 -4.41
N LEU A 191 27.19 10.73 -4.27
CA LEU A 191 26.34 10.91 -3.09
C LEU A 191 27.04 10.40 -1.82
N THR A 192 27.63 9.21 -1.88
CA THR A 192 28.36 8.62 -0.74
C THR A 192 29.53 9.51 -0.29
N ALA A 193 30.30 10.05 -1.24
CA ALA A 193 31.41 10.96 -0.95
C ALA A 193 30.96 12.29 -0.31
N HIS A 194 29.70 12.65 -0.51
CA HIS A 194 29.09 13.90 -0.06
C HIS A 194 28.07 13.72 1.07
N GLY A 195 28.23 12.65 1.86
CA GLY A 195 27.43 12.42 3.07
C GLY A 195 25.98 12.02 2.80
N GLY A 196 25.72 11.51 1.61
CA GLY A 196 24.43 11.11 1.10
C GLY A 196 24.31 9.62 0.82
N GLY A 197 23.18 9.26 0.21
CA GLY A 197 22.89 7.93 -0.29
C GLY A 197 21.63 7.94 -1.14
N ASP A 198 21.52 6.94 -1.98
CA ASP A 198 20.44 6.75 -2.94
C ASP A 198 19.74 5.41 -2.75
N ASN A 199 18.50 5.34 -3.23
CA ASN A 199 17.79 4.09 -3.42
C ASN A 199 16.63 4.31 -4.40
N ALA A 200 15.99 3.22 -4.80
CA ALA A 200 14.76 3.24 -5.57
C ALA A 200 13.86 2.06 -5.19
N PHE A 201 12.62 2.08 -5.69
CA PHE A 201 11.76 0.90 -5.69
C PHE A 201 10.78 0.95 -6.85
N THR A 202 10.43 -0.24 -7.34
CA THR A 202 9.40 -0.46 -8.35
C THR A 202 8.20 -1.14 -7.69
N SER A 203 7.05 -0.50 -7.79
CA SER A 203 5.76 -1.03 -7.34
C SER A 203 4.92 -1.45 -8.56
N THR A 204 3.63 -1.68 -8.37
CA THR A 204 2.69 -2.10 -9.42
C THR A 204 2.50 -1.03 -10.48
N GLN A 205 2.28 0.23 -10.09
CA GLN A 205 1.94 1.33 -11.01
C GLN A 205 2.95 2.47 -11.02
N GLU A 206 4.01 2.38 -10.21
CA GLU A 206 4.97 3.46 -10.01
C GLU A 206 6.38 2.92 -9.81
N THR A 207 7.35 3.76 -10.16
CA THR A 207 8.77 3.58 -9.85
C THR A 207 9.26 4.87 -9.20
N ASN A 208 9.81 4.79 -7.99
CA ASN A 208 10.30 5.95 -7.25
C ASN A 208 11.81 5.86 -7.07
N TYR A 209 12.51 6.95 -7.38
CA TYR A 209 13.94 7.11 -7.17
C TYR A 209 14.17 8.25 -6.21
N TYR A 210 15.09 8.11 -5.26
CA TYR A 210 15.34 9.15 -4.28
C TYR A 210 16.77 9.15 -3.77
N PHE A 211 17.20 10.31 -3.29
CA PHE A 211 18.49 10.45 -2.63
C PHE A 211 18.45 11.44 -1.48
N THR A 212 19.46 11.34 -0.63
CA THR A 212 19.84 12.36 0.36
C THR A 212 21.28 12.78 0.11
N VAL A 213 21.65 14.00 0.52
CA VAL A 213 23.01 14.53 0.40
C VAL A 213 23.23 15.65 1.43
N ASP A 214 24.48 15.95 1.81
CA ASP A 214 24.78 17.20 2.53
C ASP A 214 24.31 18.41 1.69
N SER A 215 23.54 19.30 2.32
CA SER A 215 22.81 20.35 1.62
C SER A 215 23.64 21.25 0.71
N LYS A 216 24.96 21.37 0.94
CA LYS A 216 25.84 22.17 0.06
C LYS A 216 26.02 21.58 -1.35
N TYR A 217 25.70 20.30 -1.54
CA TYR A 217 25.88 19.58 -2.81
C TYR A 217 24.57 19.29 -3.54
N LEU A 218 23.46 19.90 -3.10
CA LEU A 218 22.14 19.62 -3.67
C LEU A 218 22.08 19.94 -5.17
N GLU A 219 22.53 21.11 -5.60
CA GLU A 219 22.47 21.54 -7.01
C GLU A 219 23.10 20.52 -7.98
N GLU A 220 24.34 20.11 -7.69
CA GLU A 220 25.06 19.13 -8.51
C GLU A 220 24.42 17.73 -8.43
N SER A 221 23.89 17.35 -7.27
CA SER A 221 23.17 16.08 -7.11
C SER A 221 21.87 16.05 -7.94
N LEU A 222 21.15 17.18 -8.03
CA LEU A 222 19.96 17.31 -8.87
C LEU A 222 20.31 17.17 -10.36
N ASP A 223 21.42 17.73 -10.80
CA ASP A 223 21.90 17.60 -12.18
C ASP A 223 22.25 16.15 -12.54
N LEU A 224 23.01 15.46 -11.68
CA LEU A 224 23.30 14.02 -11.82
C LEU A 224 22.01 13.19 -11.88
N PHE A 225 21.10 13.43 -10.93
CA PHE A 225 19.84 12.70 -10.80
C PHE A 225 18.91 12.92 -12.01
N ALA A 226 18.83 14.15 -12.53
CA ALA A 226 17.98 14.46 -13.68
C ALA A 226 18.38 13.66 -14.94
N GLN A 227 19.66 13.30 -15.09
CA GLN A 227 20.13 12.57 -16.27
C GLN A 227 19.52 11.17 -16.40
N PHE A 228 19.06 10.57 -15.29
CA PHE A 228 18.34 9.28 -15.30
C PHE A 228 17.10 9.37 -16.20
N PHE A 229 16.46 10.54 -16.21
CA PHE A 229 15.19 10.82 -16.89
C PHE A 229 15.37 11.52 -18.25
N ILE A 230 16.60 11.93 -18.57
CA ILE A 230 16.94 12.62 -19.83
C ILE A 230 17.55 11.63 -20.82
N SER A 231 18.67 11.02 -20.46
CA SER A 231 19.51 10.24 -21.39
C SER A 231 20.32 9.15 -20.68
N PRO A 232 19.67 8.10 -20.15
CA PRO A 232 20.35 6.91 -19.64
C PRO A 232 21.03 6.14 -20.78
N LEU A 233 22.21 5.57 -20.51
CA LEU A 233 22.99 4.89 -21.55
C LEU A 233 22.45 3.49 -21.90
N PHE A 234 21.87 2.79 -20.91
CA PHE A 234 21.51 1.37 -21.00
C PHE A 234 22.63 0.55 -21.64
N LYS A 235 23.80 0.54 -20.99
CA LYS A 235 25.01 -0.10 -21.54
C LYS A 235 24.79 -1.60 -21.69
N ASN A 236 24.96 -2.10 -22.91
CA ASN A 236 24.85 -3.53 -23.19
C ASN A 236 25.84 -4.38 -22.38
N SER A 237 27.00 -3.82 -22.02
CA SER A 237 28.00 -4.50 -21.20
C SER A 237 27.51 -4.80 -19.78
N SER A 238 26.59 -4.01 -19.24
CA SER A 238 26.11 -4.14 -17.86
C SER A 238 24.84 -4.99 -17.74
N VAL A 239 24.14 -5.25 -18.86
CA VAL A 239 22.86 -5.97 -18.88
C VAL A 239 22.95 -7.34 -18.22
N ALA A 240 23.96 -8.15 -18.57
CA ALA A 240 24.07 -9.51 -18.05
C ALA A 240 24.31 -9.52 -16.53
N ASP A 241 25.24 -8.69 -16.06
CA ASP A 241 25.57 -8.59 -14.64
C ASP A 241 24.37 -8.07 -13.84
N GLU A 242 23.60 -7.14 -14.40
CA GLU A 242 22.43 -6.57 -13.72
C GLU A 242 21.24 -7.54 -13.68
N VAL A 243 21.04 -8.37 -14.72
CA VAL A 243 20.05 -9.47 -14.65
C VAL A 243 20.43 -10.46 -13.55
N HIS A 244 21.73 -10.72 -13.32
CA HIS A 244 22.19 -11.55 -12.21
C HIS A 244 21.92 -10.88 -10.85
N ALA A 245 22.09 -9.56 -10.73
CA ALA A 245 21.76 -8.82 -9.51
C ALA A 245 20.27 -8.92 -9.17
N VAL A 246 19.39 -8.62 -10.13
CA VAL A 246 17.92 -8.77 -9.97
C VAL A 246 17.54 -10.20 -9.58
N ASN A 247 18.18 -11.22 -10.19
CA ASN A 247 17.93 -12.61 -9.82
C ASN A 247 18.38 -12.91 -8.37
N ALA A 248 19.52 -12.39 -7.92
CA ALA A 248 19.98 -12.57 -6.55
C ALA A 248 19.02 -11.94 -5.53
N GLU A 249 18.38 -10.82 -5.88
CA GLU A 249 17.32 -10.23 -5.05
C GLU A 249 16.09 -11.13 -4.96
N HIS A 250 15.65 -11.72 -6.08
CA HIS A 250 14.58 -12.71 -6.07
C HIS A 250 14.94 -13.93 -5.21
N GLU A 251 16.16 -14.47 -5.34
CA GLU A 251 16.64 -15.60 -4.55
C GLU A 251 16.63 -15.30 -3.04
N LYS A 252 17.02 -14.08 -2.65
CA LYS A 252 16.89 -13.60 -1.26
C LYS A 252 15.43 -13.59 -0.80
N ASN A 253 14.51 -13.15 -1.66
CA ASN A 253 13.08 -13.06 -1.33
C ASN A 253 12.43 -14.43 -1.15
N LEU A 254 13.00 -15.53 -1.67
CA LEU A 254 12.48 -16.89 -1.48
C LEU A 254 12.45 -17.35 -0.02
N GLN A 255 13.16 -16.70 0.91
CA GLN A 255 13.09 -17.01 2.34
C GLN A 255 12.08 -16.14 3.11
N SER A 256 11.41 -15.20 2.43
CA SER A 256 10.48 -14.25 3.04
C SER A 256 9.03 -14.68 2.80
N ASP A 257 8.30 -15.02 3.87
CA ASP A 257 6.87 -15.32 3.80
C ASP A 257 6.03 -14.18 3.23
N PRO A 258 6.24 -12.89 3.58
CA PRO A 258 5.54 -11.77 2.94
C PRO A 258 5.66 -11.74 1.41
N TRP A 259 6.86 -11.93 0.86
CA TRP A 259 7.07 -11.94 -0.60
C TRP A 259 6.35 -13.12 -1.26
N LYS A 260 6.39 -14.30 -0.63
CA LYS A 260 5.68 -15.48 -1.12
C LYS A 260 4.17 -15.32 -1.08
N LEU A 261 3.62 -14.83 0.03
CA LEU A 261 2.19 -14.58 0.18
C LEU A 261 1.70 -13.51 -0.79
N TRP A 262 2.49 -12.45 -1.00
CA TRP A 262 2.19 -11.44 -2.00
C TRP A 262 2.13 -12.02 -3.42
N GLN A 263 3.14 -12.79 -3.83
CA GLN A 263 3.11 -13.42 -5.14
C GLN A 263 2.03 -14.51 -5.26
N LEU A 264 1.68 -15.20 -4.16
CA LEU A 264 0.58 -16.15 -4.11
C LEU A 264 -0.78 -15.46 -4.30
N LEU A 265 -1.00 -14.31 -3.66
CA LEU A 265 -2.20 -13.49 -3.82
C LEU A 265 -2.37 -13.05 -5.28
N LYS A 266 -1.28 -12.62 -5.92
CA LYS A 266 -1.23 -12.31 -7.35
C LYS A 266 -1.53 -13.53 -8.21
N HIS A 267 -0.91 -14.67 -7.90
CA HIS A 267 -1.09 -15.90 -8.69
C HIS A 267 -2.52 -16.45 -8.66
N VAL A 268 -3.29 -16.23 -7.58
CA VAL A 268 -4.69 -16.67 -7.52
C VAL A 268 -5.68 -15.70 -8.16
N SER A 269 -5.21 -14.54 -8.62
CA SER A 269 -6.01 -13.56 -9.37
C SER A 269 -6.20 -13.96 -10.84
N ASN A 270 -7.04 -13.21 -11.54
CA ASN A 270 -7.28 -13.31 -12.97
C ASN A 270 -5.97 -13.24 -13.79
N PRO A 271 -5.56 -14.31 -14.52
CA PRO A 271 -4.33 -14.35 -15.31
C PRO A 271 -4.24 -13.31 -16.43
N GLN A 272 -5.38 -12.77 -16.86
CA GLN A 272 -5.43 -11.70 -17.86
C GLN A 272 -5.22 -10.31 -17.26
N HIS A 273 -5.24 -10.17 -15.93
CA HIS A 273 -5.03 -8.90 -15.25
C HIS A 273 -3.54 -8.71 -14.91
N PRO A 274 -2.94 -7.52 -15.09
CA PRO A 274 -1.51 -7.28 -14.81
C PRO A 274 -1.08 -7.58 -13.37
N PHE A 275 -1.98 -7.45 -12.40
CA PHE A 275 -1.74 -7.89 -11.02
C PHE A 275 -1.27 -9.34 -10.90
N HIS A 276 -1.64 -10.24 -11.81
CA HIS A 276 -1.21 -11.64 -11.79
C HIS A 276 0.30 -11.82 -12.06
N GLN A 277 0.89 -10.91 -12.85
CA GLN A 277 2.26 -11.04 -13.36
C GLN A 277 3.30 -11.07 -12.24
N PHE A 278 4.42 -11.72 -12.48
CA PHE A 278 5.56 -11.65 -11.58
C PHE A 278 6.33 -10.33 -11.77
N SER A 279 6.70 -9.64 -10.68
CA SER A 279 7.17 -8.24 -10.75
C SER A 279 8.65 -8.04 -10.43
N THR A 280 9.33 -9.00 -9.80
CA THR A 280 10.75 -8.82 -9.42
C THR A 280 11.69 -9.04 -10.60
N GLY A 281 11.40 -9.99 -11.48
CA GLY A 281 12.35 -10.47 -12.48
C GLY A 281 13.27 -11.58 -11.97
N THR A 282 13.72 -12.43 -12.89
CA THR A 282 14.66 -13.54 -12.65
C THR A 282 15.53 -13.74 -13.88
N LEU A 283 16.55 -14.61 -13.75
CA LEU A 283 17.27 -15.12 -14.91
C LEU A 283 16.34 -15.73 -15.95
N SER A 284 15.20 -16.34 -15.59
CA SER A 284 14.27 -16.92 -16.57
C SER A 284 13.38 -15.89 -17.25
N THR A 285 12.84 -14.93 -16.51
CA THR A 285 11.86 -13.97 -17.04
C THR A 285 12.53 -12.85 -17.83
N LEU A 286 13.79 -12.55 -17.54
CA LEU A 286 14.61 -11.57 -18.26
C LEU A 286 15.54 -12.22 -19.30
N ASN A 287 15.39 -13.53 -19.60
CA ASN A 287 16.16 -14.20 -20.64
C ASN A 287 15.59 -13.95 -22.03
N ASN A 288 15.72 -12.72 -22.53
CA ASN A 288 15.26 -12.32 -23.86
C ASN A 288 16.42 -11.76 -24.67
N SER A 289 16.64 -12.27 -25.90
CA SER A 289 17.71 -11.78 -26.77
C SER A 289 17.54 -10.30 -27.16
N ASN A 290 16.32 -9.78 -27.07
CA ASN A 290 15.96 -8.38 -27.35
C ASN A 290 15.73 -7.57 -26.06
N LEU A 291 16.17 -8.06 -24.87
CA LEU A 291 15.90 -7.41 -23.58
C LEU A 291 16.28 -5.93 -23.57
N LEU A 292 17.43 -5.57 -24.15
CA LEU A 292 17.88 -4.18 -24.20
C LEU A 292 16.96 -3.29 -25.04
N ASP A 293 16.42 -3.80 -26.14
CA ASP A 293 15.48 -3.06 -26.98
C ASP A 293 14.10 -2.95 -26.31
N LEU A 294 13.67 -4.00 -25.61
CA LEU A 294 12.47 -3.96 -24.76
C LEU A 294 12.62 -2.92 -23.65
N LEU A 295 13.76 -2.88 -22.96
CA LEU A 295 14.08 -1.90 -21.93
C LEU A 295 14.01 -0.46 -22.47
N LYS A 296 14.66 -0.20 -23.62
CA LYS A 296 14.62 1.12 -24.26
C LYS A 296 13.22 1.50 -24.70
N THR A 297 12.46 0.55 -25.22
CA THR A 297 11.06 0.74 -25.61
C THR A 297 10.22 1.10 -24.38
N TYR A 298 10.29 0.29 -23.33
CA TYR A 298 9.63 0.52 -22.05
C TYR A 298 9.94 1.91 -21.49
N TYR A 299 11.23 2.26 -21.37
CA TYR A 299 11.63 3.59 -20.90
C TYR A 299 11.02 4.69 -21.78
N SER A 300 11.11 4.58 -23.10
CA SER A 300 10.55 5.58 -24.02
C SER A 300 9.02 5.67 -23.98
N SER A 301 8.32 4.58 -23.67
CA SER A 301 6.85 4.52 -23.65
C SER A 301 6.24 4.80 -22.28
N SER A 302 7.06 4.84 -21.22
CA SER A 302 6.61 4.93 -19.83
C SER A 302 7.16 6.15 -19.10
N TYR A 303 8.39 6.59 -19.43
CA TYR A 303 9.04 7.72 -18.75
C TYR A 303 8.74 9.00 -19.52
N SER A 304 7.89 9.88 -18.97
CA SER A 304 7.58 11.18 -19.56
C SER A 304 7.37 12.22 -18.48
N ALA A 305 7.85 13.44 -18.71
CA ALA A 305 7.70 14.54 -17.75
C ALA A 305 6.24 14.75 -17.29
N ASN A 306 5.24 14.59 -18.17
CA ASN A 306 3.83 14.79 -17.81
C ASN A 306 3.24 13.71 -16.88
N THR A 307 3.90 12.54 -16.76
CA THR A 307 3.51 11.44 -15.86
C THR A 307 4.43 11.32 -14.66
N MET A 308 5.36 12.27 -14.50
CA MET A 308 6.32 12.31 -13.40
C MET A 308 5.93 13.33 -12.34
N GLN A 309 6.42 13.10 -11.12
CA GLN A 309 6.35 14.04 -10.00
C GLN A 309 7.70 14.11 -9.30
N LEU A 310 8.17 15.32 -9.04
CA LEU A 310 9.43 15.57 -8.34
C LEU A 310 9.18 16.29 -7.01
N VAL A 311 9.81 15.83 -5.94
CA VAL A 311 9.92 16.55 -4.68
C VAL A 311 11.37 16.92 -4.45
N VAL A 312 11.65 18.19 -4.12
CA VAL A 312 12.98 18.65 -3.72
C VAL A 312 12.91 19.31 -2.34
N TYR A 313 13.70 18.79 -1.41
CA TYR A 313 13.85 19.28 -0.05
C TYR A 313 15.26 19.79 0.17
N GLY A 314 15.40 21.01 0.70
CA GLY A 314 16.71 21.56 1.03
C GLY A 314 16.63 22.83 1.85
N LYS A 315 17.80 23.31 2.28
CA LYS A 315 17.89 24.54 3.09
C LYS A 315 17.74 25.83 2.29
N ASP A 316 17.94 25.75 0.98
CA ASP A 316 18.00 26.91 0.11
C ASP A 316 16.61 27.55 -0.07
N PRO A 317 16.53 28.87 -0.28
CA PRO A 317 15.25 29.56 -0.50
C PRO A 317 14.51 29.00 -1.72
N LEU A 318 13.17 29.04 -1.69
CA LEU A 318 12.33 28.56 -2.79
C LEU A 318 12.77 29.08 -4.17
N PRO A 319 13.10 30.38 -4.39
CA PRO A 319 13.57 30.85 -5.70
C PRO A 319 14.85 30.18 -6.19
N THR A 320 15.76 29.83 -5.27
CA THR A 320 17.00 29.10 -5.60
C THR A 320 16.67 27.67 -6.01
N LEU A 321 15.84 26.98 -5.23
CA LEU A 321 15.40 25.62 -5.55
C LEU A 321 14.65 25.58 -6.90
N THR A 322 13.80 26.57 -7.19
CA THR A 322 13.12 26.71 -8.49
C THR A 322 14.13 26.80 -9.64
N SER A 323 15.17 27.63 -9.49
CA SER A 323 16.20 27.80 -10.52
C SER A 323 16.98 26.51 -10.78
N TRP A 324 17.36 25.79 -9.72
CA TRP A 324 18.07 24.51 -9.84
C TRP A 324 17.19 23.45 -10.49
N VAL A 325 15.92 23.34 -10.09
CA VAL A 325 15.00 22.38 -10.71
C VAL A 325 14.73 22.70 -12.18
N ASP A 326 14.51 23.97 -12.54
CA ASP A 326 14.34 24.36 -13.95
C ASP A 326 15.59 24.03 -14.78
N THR A 327 16.77 24.31 -14.25
CA THR A 327 18.05 24.02 -14.92
C THR A 327 18.25 22.51 -15.13
N SER A 328 18.01 21.69 -14.10
CA SER A 328 18.28 20.25 -14.16
C SER A 328 17.19 19.47 -14.90
N PHE A 329 15.91 19.80 -14.73
CA PHE A 329 14.80 18.94 -15.15
C PHE A 329 13.99 19.44 -16.35
N SER A 330 14.18 20.67 -16.82
CA SER A 330 13.45 21.20 -18.00
C SER A 330 13.71 20.39 -19.28
N SER A 331 14.84 19.68 -19.35
CA SER A 331 15.22 18.83 -20.48
C SER A 331 14.63 17.41 -20.42
N VAL A 332 13.94 17.02 -19.34
CA VAL A 332 13.23 15.74 -19.28
C VAL A 332 12.17 15.70 -20.39
N PRO A 333 12.17 14.71 -21.29
CA PRO A 333 11.25 14.73 -22.42
C PRO A 333 9.80 14.60 -21.98
N ASN A 334 8.94 15.49 -22.49
CA ASN A 334 7.50 15.31 -22.45
C ASN A 334 7.05 14.54 -23.69
N ARG A 335 6.68 13.28 -23.50
CA ARG A 335 6.19 12.37 -24.54
C ARG A 335 4.67 12.35 -24.62
N HIS A 336 3.98 13.18 -23.83
CA HIS A 336 2.52 13.28 -23.76
C HIS A 336 1.84 11.94 -23.53
N ILE A 337 2.39 11.13 -22.62
CA ILE A 337 1.87 9.81 -22.28
C ILE A 337 0.56 9.97 -21.50
N SER A 338 -0.48 9.25 -21.91
CA SER A 338 -1.70 9.13 -21.11
C SER A 338 -1.45 8.14 -19.97
N PRO A 339 -1.91 8.44 -18.73
CA PRO A 339 -1.85 7.48 -17.62
C PRO A 339 -2.45 6.13 -18.03
N GLN A 340 -1.78 5.03 -17.69
CA GLN A 340 -2.32 3.70 -17.95
C GLN A 340 -3.53 3.45 -17.03
N THR A 341 -4.60 2.89 -17.59
CA THR A 341 -5.80 2.54 -16.82
C THR A 341 -6.08 1.06 -16.97
N PHE A 342 -6.31 0.36 -15.86
CA PHE A 342 -6.50 -1.08 -15.83
C PHE A 342 -7.97 -1.44 -15.58
N ALA A 343 -8.82 -1.41 -16.60
CA ALA A 343 -10.27 -1.47 -16.43
C ALA A 343 -10.81 -2.80 -15.83
N ALA A 344 -10.06 -3.89 -15.95
CA ALA A 344 -10.48 -5.19 -15.41
C ALA A 344 -10.20 -5.27 -13.90
N THR A 345 -11.01 -6.03 -13.18
CA THR A 345 -10.73 -6.40 -11.79
C THR A 345 -9.80 -7.63 -11.75
N PRO A 346 -8.83 -7.69 -10.80
CA PRO A 346 -8.03 -8.89 -10.58
C PRO A 346 -8.82 -10.05 -9.97
N PHE A 347 -9.90 -9.79 -9.23
CA PHE A 347 -10.71 -10.82 -8.59
C PHE A 347 -12.19 -10.70 -8.99
N PRO A 348 -12.58 -11.03 -10.24
CA PRO A 348 -13.99 -11.23 -10.57
C PRO A 348 -14.52 -12.48 -9.84
N GLN A 349 -15.82 -12.76 -10.00
CA GLN A 349 -16.50 -13.81 -9.24
C GLN A 349 -15.80 -15.18 -9.34
N GLU A 350 -15.30 -15.56 -10.52
CA GLU A 350 -14.59 -16.85 -10.71
C GLU A 350 -13.23 -16.94 -10.00
N TYR A 351 -12.62 -15.80 -9.63
CA TYR A 351 -11.38 -15.74 -8.84
C TYR A 351 -11.61 -15.31 -7.38
N SER A 352 -12.87 -15.11 -6.98
CA SER A 352 -13.28 -14.73 -5.63
C SER A 352 -13.66 -15.94 -4.78
N GLN A 353 -13.88 -15.74 -3.47
CA GLN A 353 -14.35 -16.76 -2.52
C GLN A 353 -13.44 -18.01 -2.43
N LYS A 354 -12.14 -17.83 -2.65
CA LYS A 354 -11.14 -18.91 -2.52
C LYS A 354 -10.54 -18.94 -1.12
N MET A 355 -10.30 -20.14 -0.61
CA MET A 355 -9.47 -20.37 0.57
C MET A 355 -8.13 -20.93 0.10
N VAL A 356 -7.04 -20.29 0.51
CA VAL A 356 -5.68 -20.67 0.10
C VAL A 356 -4.90 -21.10 1.34
N PHE A 357 -4.35 -22.32 1.32
CA PHE A 357 -3.51 -22.84 2.38
C PHE A 357 -2.04 -22.66 2.01
N TYR A 358 -1.28 -22.07 2.93
CA TYR A 358 0.14 -21.79 2.76
C TYR A 358 0.94 -22.39 3.92
N TYR A 359 2.07 -23.04 3.60
CA TYR A 359 3.01 -23.53 4.60
C TYR A 359 4.15 -22.51 4.74
N PRO A 360 4.20 -21.75 5.84
CA PRO A 360 5.21 -20.72 6.01
C PRO A 360 6.61 -21.29 6.24
N VAL A 361 7.61 -20.46 5.94
CA VAL A 361 9.01 -20.70 6.31
C VAL A 361 9.18 -20.47 7.80
N ALA A 362 8.58 -19.39 8.33
CA ALA A 362 8.54 -19.11 9.74
C ALA A 362 7.56 -20.03 10.48
N ASP A 363 7.83 -20.27 11.77
CA ASP A 363 6.94 -21.02 12.65
C ASP A 363 5.82 -20.11 13.19
N THR A 364 4.92 -19.72 12.30
CA THR A 364 3.83 -18.76 12.58
C THR A 364 2.51 -19.25 12.01
N ASN A 365 1.42 -18.99 12.72
CA ASN A 365 0.06 -19.26 12.24
C ASN A 365 -0.64 -17.93 11.97
N SER A 366 -1.17 -17.76 10.76
CA SER A 366 -1.82 -16.52 10.35
C SER A 366 -3.05 -16.79 9.49
N LEU A 367 -4.03 -15.90 9.58
CA LEU A 367 -5.18 -15.82 8.68
C LEU A 367 -5.24 -14.42 8.07
N SER A 368 -5.33 -14.36 6.74
CA SER A 368 -5.52 -13.12 6.00
C SER A 368 -6.85 -13.18 5.26
N LEU A 369 -7.70 -12.19 5.49
CA LEU A 369 -8.98 -12.03 4.79
C LEU A 369 -8.88 -10.81 3.88
N TYR A 370 -9.06 -11.04 2.58
CA TYR A 370 -8.99 -9.98 1.57
C TYR A 370 -10.38 -9.70 0.99
N TRP A 371 -10.71 -8.42 0.88
CA TRP A 371 -11.87 -7.93 0.14
C TRP A 371 -11.41 -6.97 -0.94
N GLN A 372 -11.80 -7.25 -2.17
CA GLN A 372 -11.64 -6.28 -3.25
C GLN A 372 -12.77 -5.25 -3.20
N THR A 373 -12.40 -3.98 -3.33
CA THR A 373 -13.33 -2.85 -3.42
C THR A 373 -13.08 -2.06 -4.70
N ALA A 374 -13.99 -1.13 -5.01
CA ALA A 374 -13.66 -0.03 -5.92
C ALA A 374 -12.46 0.76 -5.39
N PRO A 375 -11.74 1.53 -6.24
CA PRO A 375 -10.66 2.42 -5.81
C PRO A 375 -11.10 3.32 -4.65
N LEU A 376 -10.35 3.31 -3.55
CA LEU A 376 -10.67 4.10 -2.37
C LEU A 376 -9.91 5.42 -2.28
N ASP A 377 -8.76 5.55 -2.94
CA ASP A 377 -7.94 6.78 -2.92
C ASP A 377 -8.67 8.04 -3.38
N PRO A 378 -9.53 8.01 -4.43
CA PRO A 378 -10.29 9.19 -4.81
C PRO A 378 -11.20 9.71 -3.68
N TYR A 379 -11.47 8.92 -2.65
CA TYR A 379 -12.34 9.23 -1.51
C TYR A 379 -11.54 9.53 -0.23
N TYR A 380 -10.26 9.91 -0.33
CA TYR A 380 -9.39 10.09 0.84
C TYR A 380 -9.93 11.08 1.90
N ARG A 381 -10.72 12.11 1.55
CA ARG A 381 -11.34 13.02 2.54
C ARG A 381 -12.60 12.48 3.20
N ASN A 382 -13.12 11.36 2.72
CA ASN A 382 -14.28 10.70 3.32
C ASN A 382 -13.88 9.72 4.41
N ASP A 383 -12.57 9.52 4.64
CA ASP A 383 -12.01 8.65 5.68
C ASP A 383 -12.59 7.23 5.67
N VAL A 384 -13.01 6.71 4.50
CA VAL A 384 -13.67 5.39 4.39
C VAL A 384 -12.74 4.28 4.86
N VAL A 385 -11.49 4.31 4.39
CA VAL A 385 -10.45 3.35 4.79
C VAL A 385 -10.18 3.45 6.29
N GLU A 386 -9.99 4.67 6.81
CA GLU A 386 -9.71 4.91 8.24
C GLU A 386 -10.87 4.45 9.11
N PHE A 387 -12.11 4.71 8.71
CA PHE A 387 -13.31 4.23 9.39
C PHE A 387 -13.29 2.69 9.48
N LEU A 388 -13.16 1.99 8.35
CA LEU A 388 -13.17 0.52 8.34
C LEU A 388 -12.01 -0.06 9.15
N SER A 389 -10.80 0.47 8.95
CA SER A 389 -9.58 0.03 9.64
C SER A 389 -9.70 0.22 11.14
N ARG A 390 -10.25 1.35 11.59
CA ARG A 390 -10.39 1.64 13.02
C ARG A 390 -11.41 0.74 13.71
N TYR A 391 -12.52 0.37 13.07
CA TYR A 391 -13.51 -0.52 13.69
C TYR A 391 -13.11 -1.99 13.62
N LEU A 392 -12.62 -2.45 12.46
CA LEU A 392 -12.20 -3.85 12.30
C LEU A 392 -10.89 -4.15 13.03
N GLY A 393 -9.99 -3.17 13.09
CA GLY A 393 -8.70 -3.24 13.78
C GLY A 393 -8.71 -2.73 15.22
N TYR A 394 -9.86 -2.35 15.78
CA TYR A 394 -9.92 -1.90 17.18
C TYR A 394 -9.46 -3.02 18.12
N GLU A 395 -8.69 -2.68 19.16
CA GLU A 395 -8.17 -3.68 20.11
C GLU A 395 -8.81 -3.62 21.51
N GLY A 396 -9.67 -2.63 21.75
CA GLY A 396 -10.28 -2.40 23.05
C GLY A 396 -11.51 -3.26 23.32
N GLU A 397 -12.26 -2.89 24.36
CA GLU A 397 -13.48 -3.60 24.77
C GLU A 397 -14.53 -3.64 23.65
N GLY A 398 -15.12 -4.82 23.42
CA GLY A 398 -16.11 -5.06 22.38
C GLY A 398 -15.52 -5.30 20.98
N SER A 399 -14.19 -5.38 20.85
CA SER A 399 -13.53 -5.67 19.57
C SER A 399 -13.51 -7.15 19.20
N ILE A 400 -13.32 -7.42 17.90
CA ILE A 400 -13.02 -8.77 17.39
C ILE A 400 -11.79 -9.34 18.12
N LEU A 401 -10.70 -8.56 18.21
CA LEU A 401 -9.46 -9.03 18.81
C LEU A 401 -9.62 -9.39 20.29
N GLN A 402 -10.36 -8.60 21.07
CA GLN A 402 -10.61 -8.90 22.47
C GLN A 402 -11.32 -10.24 22.64
N TYR A 403 -12.38 -10.50 21.85
CA TYR A 403 -13.12 -11.76 21.88
C TYR A 403 -12.23 -12.95 21.45
N LEU A 404 -11.48 -12.80 20.35
CA LEU A 404 -10.57 -13.87 19.90
C LEU A 404 -9.46 -14.16 20.92
N LYS A 405 -8.96 -13.13 21.64
CA LYS A 405 -8.01 -13.30 22.75
C LYS A 405 -8.63 -14.00 23.94
N SER A 406 -9.86 -13.66 24.35
CA SER A 406 -10.53 -14.35 25.48
C SER A 406 -10.77 -15.83 25.20
N GLU A 407 -11.04 -16.17 23.94
CA GLU A 407 -11.17 -17.56 23.49
C GLU A 407 -9.83 -18.25 23.20
N SER A 408 -8.69 -17.56 23.39
CA SER A 408 -7.34 -18.04 23.08
C SER A 408 -7.18 -18.47 21.61
N LEU A 409 -7.85 -17.78 20.68
CA LEU A 409 -7.82 -18.06 19.24
C LEU A 409 -6.82 -17.17 18.49
N ALA A 410 -6.59 -15.93 18.93
CA ALA A 410 -5.69 -14.98 18.27
C ALA A 410 -4.75 -14.26 19.24
N VAL A 411 -3.62 -13.80 18.72
CA VAL A 411 -2.59 -13.02 19.42
C VAL A 411 -2.68 -11.55 19.05
N SER A 412 -2.86 -11.24 17.76
CA SER A 412 -2.94 -9.89 17.22
C SER A 412 -3.89 -9.84 16.03
N LEU A 413 -4.40 -8.65 15.71
CA LEU A 413 -5.23 -8.39 14.54
C LEU A 413 -4.90 -7.00 14.00
N SER A 414 -4.79 -6.89 12.67
CA SER A 414 -4.71 -5.62 11.96
C SER A 414 -5.77 -5.56 10.86
N ALA A 415 -6.20 -4.35 10.51
CA ALA A 415 -7.10 -4.11 9.41
C ALA A 415 -6.66 -2.85 8.65
N GLY A 416 -6.68 -2.88 7.33
CA GLY A 416 -6.18 -1.77 6.53
C GLY A 416 -6.29 -1.97 5.03
N LEU A 417 -5.96 -0.91 4.29
CA LEU A 417 -5.75 -0.99 2.85
C LEU A 417 -4.40 -1.65 2.57
N GLU A 418 -4.41 -2.78 1.87
CA GLU A 418 -3.20 -3.48 1.43
C GLU A 418 -2.76 -3.00 0.05
N VAL A 419 -3.73 -2.82 -0.86
CA VAL A 419 -3.48 -2.38 -2.23
C VAL A 419 -4.36 -1.20 -2.54
N SER A 420 -3.73 -0.14 -3.05
CA SER A 420 -4.42 0.90 -3.77
C SER A 420 -3.93 0.95 -5.21
N ALA A 421 -4.86 0.79 -6.14
CA ALA A 421 -4.62 0.90 -7.56
C ALA A 421 -5.72 1.74 -8.20
N ASP A 422 -5.46 2.27 -9.40
CA ASP A 422 -6.40 3.16 -10.09
C ASP A 422 -7.77 2.49 -10.39
N SER A 423 -7.82 1.17 -10.43
CA SER A 423 -9.01 0.40 -10.81
C SER A 423 -9.60 -0.48 -9.72
N PHE A 424 -8.87 -0.74 -8.64
CA PHE A 424 -9.35 -1.51 -7.50
C PHE A 424 -8.56 -1.18 -6.24
N SER A 425 -9.11 -1.55 -5.10
CA SER A 425 -8.35 -1.63 -3.86
C SER A 425 -8.54 -2.99 -3.19
N LEU A 426 -7.58 -3.42 -2.38
CA LEU A 426 -7.71 -4.59 -1.51
C LEU A 426 -7.67 -4.15 -0.06
N PHE A 427 -8.75 -4.43 0.66
CA PHE A 427 -8.80 -4.29 2.11
C PHE A 427 -8.45 -5.62 2.76
N LEU A 428 -7.54 -5.59 3.74
CA LEU A 428 -7.05 -6.75 4.47
C LEU A 428 -7.50 -6.69 5.92
N VAL A 429 -7.93 -7.82 6.46
CA VAL A 429 -7.89 -8.13 7.90
C VAL A 429 -6.90 -9.25 8.11
N GLY A 430 -5.78 -8.95 8.78
CA GLY A 430 -4.75 -9.91 9.15
C GLY A 430 -4.87 -10.32 10.61
N ILE A 431 -4.78 -11.62 10.90
CA ILE A 431 -4.92 -12.17 12.25
C ILE A 431 -3.76 -13.14 12.51
N GLU A 432 -3.01 -12.89 13.58
CA GLU A 432 -2.04 -13.85 14.10
C GLU A 432 -2.75 -14.84 15.02
N LEU A 433 -2.66 -16.12 14.68
CA LEU A 433 -3.42 -17.19 15.32
C LEU A 433 -2.58 -17.91 16.38
N THR A 434 -3.26 -18.39 17.43
CA THR A 434 -2.70 -19.42 18.30
C THR A 434 -2.80 -20.80 17.61
N GLU A 435 -2.19 -21.83 18.17
CA GLU A 435 -2.40 -23.22 17.72
C GLU A 435 -3.89 -23.62 17.79
N LYS A 436 -4.60 -23.20 18.85
CA LYS A 436 -6.05 -23.40 18.99
C LYS A 436 -6.82 -22.66 17.89
N GLY A 437 -6.41 -21.43 17.56
CA GLY A 437 -6.99 -20.62 16.50
C GLY A 437 -6.87 -21.25 15.12
N LEU A 438 -5.72 -21.83 14.80
CA LEU A 438 -5.50 -22.54 13.54
C LEU A 438 -6.50 -23.68 13.32
N GLY A 439 -6.86 -24.41 14.38
CA GLY A 439 -7.88 -25.46 14.32
C GLY A 439 -9.33 -24.96 14.26
N ARG A 440 -9.55 -23.64 14.35
CA ARG A 440 -10.87 -22.99 14.50
C ARG A 440 -11.07 -21.86 13.49
N VAL A 441 -10.34 -21.86 12.37
CA VAL A 441 -10.41 -20.81 11.34
C VAL A 441 -11.86 -20.49 10.90
N PRO A 442 -12.75 -21.46 10.63
CA PRO A 442 -14.14 -21.16 10.26
C PRO A 442 -14.89 -20.28 11.29
N ASP A 443 -14.66 -20.51 12.59
CA ASP A 443 -15.30 -19.72 13.65
C ASP A 443 -14.76 -18.29 13.70
N ILE A 444 -13.45 -18.14 13.47
CA ILE A 444 -12.79 -16.83 13.43
C ILE A 444 -13.34 -16.02 12.24
N VAL A 445 -13.42 -16.64 11.06
CA VAL A 445 -14.02 -16.04 9.86
C VAL A 445 -15.48 -15.64 10.13
N LYS A 446 -16.28 -16.54 10.70
CA LYS A 446 -17.67 -16.26 11.09
C LYS A 446 -17.76 -15.07 12.03
N THR A 447 -16.89 -14.98 13.03
CA THR A 447 -16.83 -13.87 13.99
C THR A 447 -16.57 -12.54 13.29
N VAL A 448 -15.60 -12.49 12.37
CA VAL A 448 -15.31 -11.29 11.58
C VAL A 448 -16.53 -10.86 10.76
N PHE A 449 -17.18 -11.79 10.06
CA PHE A 449 -18.40 -11.48 9.30
C PHE A 449 -19.58 -11.05 10.17
N GLN A 450 -19.77 -11.66 11.35
CA GLN A 450 -20.78 -11.21 12.31
C GLN A 450 -20.55 -9.78 12.77
N PHE A 451 -19.28 -9.40 13.01
CA PHE A 451 -18.93 -8.03 13.36
C PHE A 451 -19.19 -7.07 12.19
N ILE A 452 -18.86 -7.45 10.96
CA ILE A 452 -19.21 -6.67 9.76
C ILE A 452 -20.73 -6.48 9.65
N SER A 453 -21.53 -7.54 9.85
CA SER A 453 -23.00 -7.43 9.86
C SER A 453 -23.52 -6.53 10.98
N LEU A 454 -22.87 -6.54 12.15
CA LEU A 454 -23.20 -5.63 13.26
C LEU A 454 -22.92 -4.16 12.88
N LEU A 455 -21.80 -3.88 12.20
CA LEU A 455 -21.50 -2.54 11.71
C LEU A 455 -22.53 -2.08 10.67
N SER A 456 -22.90 -2.94 9.73
CA SER A 456 -23.88 -2.63 8.68
C SER A 456 -25.29 -2.43 9.21
N SER A 457 -25.73 -3.21 10.20
CA SER A 457 -27.09 -3.05 10.80
C SER A 457 -27.26 -1.77 11.63
N ARG A 458 -26.15 -1.11 12.00
CA ARG A 458 -26.17 0.15 12.77
C ARG A 458 -26.26 1.40 11.89
N SER A 459 -26.17 1.29 10.56
CA SER A 459 -26.28 2.44 9.65
C SER A 459 -27.71 2.97 9.48
N GLU A 460 -28.73 2.29 10.02
CA GLU A 460 -30.14 2.73 9.91
C GLU A 460 -30.56 3.80 10.94
N TYR A 461 -29.67 4.26 11.83
CA TYR A 461 -30.02 5.21 12.91
C TYR A 461 -29.60 6.68 12.67
N SER A 462 -29.16 7.07 11.46
CA SER A 462 -28.64 8.43 11.21
C SER A 462 -29.67 9.48 10.78
N ASP A 463 -30.95 9.14 10.59
CA ASP A 463 -31.95 10.10 10.10
C ASP A 463 -32.65 10.94 11.20
N GLU A 464 -32.32 10.73 12.49
CA GLU A 464 -32.91 11.50 13.61
C GLU A 464 -31.90 12.36 14.38
N VAL A 465 -30.92 12.96 13.70
CA VAL A 465 -30.24 14.15 14.25
C VAL A 465 -30.76 15.38 13.52
N THR A 466 -32.01 15.75 13.85
CA THR A 466 -32.50 17.10 13.57
C THR A 466 -31.65 18.07 14.39
N VAL A 467 -30.99 18.98 13.69
CA VAL A 467 -30.25 20.11 14.26
C VAL A 467 -31.18 20.86 15.23
N GLY A 468 -30.84 20.83 16.52
CA GLY A 468 -31.43 21.65 17.58
C GLY A 468 -30.40 22.59 18.15
#